data_AF-A0A7K7BPW1-F1
#
_entry.id   AF-A0A7K7BPW1-F1
#
_cell.length_a   1.000
_cell.length_b   1.000
_cell.length_c   1.000
_cell.angle_alpha   90.00
_cell.angle_beta   90.00
_cell.angle_gamma   90.00
#
_symmetry.space_group_name_H-M   'P 1'
#
loop_
_entity.id
_entity.type
_entity.pdbx_description
1 polymer ?
#
loop_
_entity_poly.entity_id
_entity_poly.type
_entity_poly.pdbx_seq_one_letter_code
_entity_poly.pdbx_strand_id
1 'polypeptide(L)'
;WDLVCASRWKVPLEQTTHLLGWTLGSVTAGLACDRFGRRPTFLLSLALAVPVGLGVALAVDFLMVLVARLLFGAALAGAFLALYVARLELCDPPHRLGVTMVAGFFWIAGELLLPGLALLCRDWRVLQGAVTMILALLAACWWCPALLLESPRWLLATRQLEKARKTLQALAEDNCPQESLLAAGSIPGSRLPAELEAVSEGPPQPRYHSVCEICGTRVIWKNGAILGFAAFIGSGIRHCFTRNLVPHLPHFFSSHLVLVSTEAAACLFVCLTAERFGRRAILLLCTVLTGISSLLLLALTQYLLELIVLTLSVVGTAASHAVTMLSIFFASEVLPTVVRGAGLGLVVGANFVGKAAAPITAIPNSRGFFLHHVVFASFAILAVLSIMLLPESRGRSLPQSLQDGESQRRPPLFRRPPREDHLPLLAP
;
A
#
# COMPACT_ATOMS: atom_id res chain seq x y z
N TRP A 1 -18.98 -25.00 8.65
CA TRP A 1 -19.27 -24.84 10.09
C TRP A 1 -20.57 -24.07 10.19
N ASP A 2 -21.51 -24.54 10.99
CA ASP A 2 -22.81 -23.88 11.15
C ASP A 2 -22.67 -22.75 12.18
N LEU A 3 -22.08 -21.63 11.74
CA LEU A 3 -21.82 -20.45 12.57
C LEU A 3 -23.07 -19.56 12.70
N VAL A 4 -24.21 -20.17 13.05
CA VAL A 4 -25.52 -19.50 13.18
C VAL A 4 -25.82 -19.23 14.67
N CYS A 5 -26.79 -18.35 14.95
CA CYS A 5 -27.32 -18.07 16.29
C CYS A 5 -26.22 -17.66 17.31
N ALA A 6 -26.06 -18.43 18.39
CA ALA A 6 -25.12 -18.15 19.48
C ALA A 6 -23.64 -18.14 19.03
N SER A 7 -23.33 -18.72 17.87
CA SER A 7 -21.99 -18.78 17.28
C SER A 7 -21.69 -17.67 16.27
N ARG A 8 -22.64 -16.77 15.99
CA ARG A 8 -22.51 -15.74 14.94
C ARG A 8 -21.33 -14.79 15.16
N TRP A 9 -20.96 -14.52 16.41
CA TRP A 9 -19.81 -13.67 16.77
C TRP A 9 -18.46 -14.21 16.30
N LYS A 10 -18.38 -15.51 15.97
CA LYS A 10 -17.15 -16.15 15.49
C LYS A 10 -16.73 -15.67 14.10
N VAL A 11 -17.68 -15.25 13.25
CA VAL A 11 -17.40 -14.73 11.90
C VAL A 11 -16.64 -13.39 11.93
N PRO A 12 -17.14 -12.33 12.59
CA PRO A 12 -16.39 -11.08 12.69
C PRO A 12 -15.08 -11.25 13.48
N LEU A 13 -15.00 -12.19 14.43
CA LEU A 13 -13.75 -12.49 15.12
C LEU A 13 -12.69 -13.10 14.19
N GLU A 14 -13.08 -14.02 13.31
CA GLU A 14 -12.17 -14.57 12.30
C GLU A 14 -11.68 -13.47 11.34
N GLN A 15 -12.57 -12.57 10.91
CA GLN A 15 -12.21 -11.46 10.04
C GLN A 15 -11.26 -10.47 10.73
N THR A 16 -11.52 -10.09 11.99
CA THR A 16 -10.64 -9.18 12.73
C THR A 16 -9.27 -9.80 12.97
N THR A 17 -9.20 -11.09 13.30
CA THR A 17 -7.92 -11.78 13.51
C THR A 17 -7.13 -11.94 12.21
N HIS A 18 -7.78 -12.21 11.09
CA HIS A 18 -7.10 -12.19 9.80
C HIS A 18 -6.53 -10.81 9.48
N LEU A 19 -7.31 -9.74 9.67
CA LEU A 19 -6.86 -8.36 9.47
C LEU A 19 -5.74 -7.97 10.43
N LEU A 20 -5.81 -8.39 11.70
CA LEU A 20 -4.72 -8.22 12.67
C LEU A 20 -3.43 -8.90 12.16
N GLY A 21 -3.57 -10.09 11.57
CA GLY A 21 -2.48 -10.79 10.89
C GLY A 21 -1.85 -9.91 9.82
N TRP A 22 -2.67 -9.31 8.96
CA TRP A 22 -2.18 -8.38 7.94
C TRP A 22 -1.45 -7.16 8.52
N THR A 23 -1.94 -6.59 9.63
CA THR A 23 -1.28 -5.45 10.29
C THR A 23 0.10 -5.82 10.84
N LEU A 24 0.19 -6.94 11.57
CA LEU A 24 1.45 -7.42 12.15
C LEU A 24 2.42 -7.86 11.05
N GLY A 25 1.91 -8.55 10.03
CA GLY A 25 2.69 -8.97 8.87
C GLY A 25 3.26 -7.81 8.08
N SER A 26 2.49 -6.74 7.83
CA SER A 26 3.00 -5.58 7.10
C SER A 26 4.11 -4.85 7.87
N VAL A 27 3.98 -4.73 9.19
CA VAL A 27 5.02 -4.11 10.02
C VAL A 27 6.28 -4.98 10.03
N THR A 28 6.16 -6.26 10.39
CA THR A 28 7.30 -7.17 10.50
C THR A 28 8.01 -7.41 9.17
N ALA A 29 7.25 -7.61 8.09
CA ALA A 29 7.82 -7.75 6.75
C ALA A 29 8.44 -6.46 6.25
N GLY A 30 7.93 -5.29 6.66
CA GLY A 30 8.55 -4.00 6.36
C GLY A 30 9.98 -3.92 6.94
N LEU A 31 10.14 -4.34 8.20
CA LEU A 31 11.46 -4.45 8.85
C LEU A 31 12.36 -5.47 8.11
N ALA A 32 11.79 -6.61 7.72
CA ALA A 32 12.51 -7.65 7.00
C ALA A 32 12.98 -7.18 5.62
N CYS A 33 12.17 -6.42 4.88
CA CYS A 33 12.52 -5.84 3.58
C CYS A 33 13.74 -4.93 3.65
N ASP A 34 13.86 -4.13 4.71
CA ASP A 34 14.98 -3.20 4.88
C ASP A 34 16.25 -3.90 5.37
N ARG A 35 16.12 -5.00 6.13
CA ARG A 35 17.25 -5.77 6.69
C ARG A 35 17.78 -6.85 5.75
N PHE A 36 16.89 -7.66 5.16
CA PHE A 36 17.26 -8.83 4.37
C PHE A 36 17.19 -8.57 2.85
N GLY A 37 16.44 -7.57 2.41
CA GLY A 37 16.16 -7.31 1.00
C GLY A 37 14.71 -7.65 0.62
N ARG A 38 14.29 -7.26 -0.58
CA ARG A 38 12.89 -7.34 -1.02
C ARG A 38 12.58 -8.74 -1.52
N ARG A 39 13.48 -9.32 -2.31
CA ARG A 39 13.36 -10.69 -2.82
C ARG A 39 13.29 -11.76 -1.73
N PRO A 40 14.25 -11.84 -0.78
CA PRO A 40 14.21 -12.89 0.24
C PRO A 40 12.98 -12.75 1.14
N THR A 41 12.57 -11.52 1.46
CA THR A 41 11.35 -11.27 2.24
C THR A 41 10.10 -11.76 1.49
N PHE A 42 10.02 -11.51 0.19
CA PHE A 42 8.92 -11.99 -0.66
C PHE A 42 8.87 -13.52 -0.71
N LEU A 43 10.00 -14.18 -1.01
CA LEU A 43 10.08 -15.64 -1.11
C LEU A 43 9.82 -16.33 0.22
N LEU A 44 10.36 -15.80 1.33
CA LEU A 44 10.09 -16.31 2.67
C LEU A 44 8.59 -16.19 3.02
N SER A 45 7.98 -15.05 2.68
CA SER A 45 6.56 -14.83 2.93
C SER A 45 5.68 -15.82 2.16
N LEU A 46 6.01 -16.11 0.90
CA LEU A 46 5.32 -17.15 0.11
C LEU A 46 5.55 -18.56 0.67
N ALA A 47 6.79 -18.89 1.03
CA ALA A 47 7.14 -20.18 1.60
C ALA A 47 6.41 -20.44 2.93
N LEU A 48 6.12 -19.39 3.71
CA LEU A 48 5.31 -19.47 4.92
C LEU A 48 3.80 -19.51 4.62
N ALA A 49 3.33 -18.77 3.61
CA ALA A 49 1.90 -18.67 3.30
C ALA A 49 1.31 -20.01 2.83
N VAL A 50 2.04 -20.81 2.05
CA VAL A 50 1.56 -22.10 1.52
C VAL A 50 1.22 -23.12 2.63
N PRO A 51 2.15 -23.51 3.53
CA PRO A 51 1.85 -24.50 4.58
C PRO A 51 0.80 -23.97 5.56
N VAL A 52 0.84 -22.68 5.91
CA VAL A 52 -0.16 -22.09 6.80
C VAL A 52 -1.54 -22.06 6.15
N GLY A 53 -1.63 -21.73 4.85
CA GLY A 53 -2.88 -21.76 4.08
C GLY A 53 -3.49 -23.16 4.00
N LEU A 54 -2.66 -24.19 3.84
CA LEU A 54 -3.09 -25.59 3.91
C LEU A 54 -3.58 -25.94 5.33
N GLY A 55 -2.88 -25.43 6.35
CA GLY A 55 -3.31 -25.54 7.75
C GLY A 55 -4.70 -24.95 8.01
N VAL A 56 -5.07 -23.84 7.35
CA VAL A 56 -6.44 -23.29 7.43
C VAL A 56 -7.46 -24.27 6.82
N ALA A 57 -7.16 -24.87 5.67
CA ALA A 57 -8.08 -25.80 5.00
C ALA A 57 -8.29 -27.10 5.81
N LEU A 58 -7.24 -27.58 6.47
CA LEU A 58 -7.24 -28.81 7.27
C LEU A 58 -7.65 -28.58 8.73
N ALA A 59 -7.98 -27.35 9.12
CA ALA A 59 -8.22 -27.02 10.52
C ALA A 59 -9.40 -27.80 11.12
N VAL A 60 -9.16 -28.41 12.29
CA VAL A 60 -10.14 -29.26 12.99
C VAL A 60 -10.97 -28.42 13.95
N ASP A 61 -10.33 -27.49 14.66
CA ASP A 61 -10.93 -26.64 15.68
C ASP A 61 -11.01 -25.15 15.31
N PHE A 62 -11.92 -24.42 15.95
CA PHE A 62 -12.06 -22.96 15.77
C PHE A 62 -10.79 -22.18 16.13
N LEU A 63 -10.11 -22.58 17.21
CA LEU A 63 -8.87 -21.94 17.62
C LEU A 63 -7.76 -22.16 16.57
N MET A 64 -7.70 -23.36 15.99
CA MET A 64 -6.76 -23.67 14.91
C MET A 64 -7.01 -22.79 13.68
N VAL A 65 -8.29 -22.59 13.29
CA VAL A 65 -8.62 -21.62 12.23
C VAL A 65 -8.17 -20.21 12.58
N LEU A 66 -8.39 -19.76 13.81
CA LEU A 66 -8.03 -18.41 14.23
C LEU A 66 -6.52 -18.15 14.13
N VAL A 67 -5.73 -19.06 14.70
CA VAL A 67 -4.26 -18.96 14.68
C VAL A 67 -3.73 -19.09 13.25
N ALA A 68 -4.23 -20.06 12.48
CA ALA A 68 -3.81 -20.25 11.09
C ALA A 68 -4.20 -19.05 10.21
N ARG A 69 -5.38 -18.44 10.40
CA ARG A 69 -5.82 -17.23 9.66
C ARG A 69 -5.00 -15.99 9.99
N LEU A 70 -4.61 -15.84 11.25
CA LEU A 70 -3.70 -14.78 11.70
C LEU A 70 -2.34 -14.91 11.00
N LEU A 71 -1.74 -16.10 11.08
CA LEU A 71 -0.44 -16.38 10.46
C LEU A 71 -0.50 -16.28 8.92
N PHE A 72 -1.58 -16.77 8.31
CA PHE A 72 -1.79 -16.68 6.86
C PHE A 72 -1.91 -15.23 6.40
N GLY A 73 -2.68 -14.42 7.13
CA GLY A 73 -2.78 -12.98 6.87
C GLY A 73 -1.43 -12.26 7.00
N ALA A 74 -0.62 -12.62 8.01
CA ALA A 74 0.71 -12.06 8.19
C ALA A 74 1.65 -12.41 7.03
N ALA A 75 1.65 -13.67 6.59
CA ALA A 75 2.45 -14.11 5.45
C ALA A 75 2.03 -13.44 4.14
N LEU A 76 0.72 -13.33 3.87
CA LEU A 76 0.21 -12.62 2.69
C LEU A 76 0.56 -11.13 2.69
N ALA A 77 0.48 -10.46 3.85
CA ALA A 77 0.87 -9.07 3.98
C ALA A 77 2.35 -8.85 3.68
N GLY A 78 3.22 -9.78 4.09
CA GLY A 78 4.64 -9.72 3.78
C GLY A 78 4.93 -9.88 2.28
N ALA A 79 4.27 -10.83 1.62
CA ALA A 79 4.38 -11.01 0.18
C ALA A 79 3.87 -9.77 -0.58
N PHE A 80 2.72 -9.23 -0.17
CA PHE A 80 2.15 -8.00 -0.75
C PHE A 80 3.12 -6.81 -0.62
N LEU A 81 3.63 -6.55 0.58
CA LEU A 81 4.49 -5.39 0.84
C LEU A 81 5.83 -5.51 0.11
N ALA A 82 6.48 -6.68 0.16
CA ALA A 82 7.76 -6.91 -0.49
C ALA A 82 7.66 -6.73 -2.02
N LEU A 83 6.61 -7.28 -2.63
CA LEU A 83 6.35 -7.11 -4.06
C LEU A 83 6.01 -5.66 -4.41
N TYR A 84 5.25 -4.98 -3.56
CA TYR A 84 4.91 -3.58 -3.76
C TYR A 84 6.16 -2.69 -3.80
N VAL A 85 7.07 -2.85 -2.83
CA VAL A 85 8.33 -2.10 -2.78
C VAL A 85 9.25 -2.46 -3.96
N ALA A 86 9.38 -3.76 -4.27
CA ALA A 86 10.23 -4.22 -5.37
C ALA A 86 9.80 -3.59 -6.71
N ARG A 87 8.50 -3.60 -7.04
CA ARG A 87 7.97 -3.00 -8.27
C ARG A 87 8.33 -1.52 -8.40
N LEU A 88 8.13 -0.75 -7.33
CA LEU A 88 8.42 0.69 -7.36
C LEU A 88 9.90 1.02 -7.51
N GLU A 89 10.76 0.17 -6.94
CA GLU A 89 12.20 0.37 -6.99
C GLU A 89 12.82 -0.06 -8.33
N LEU A 90 12.23 -1.06 -8.98
CA LEU A 90 12.61 -1.53 -10.32
C LEU A 90 12.10 -0.60 -11.43
N CYS A 91 10.98 0.11 -11.23
CA CYS A 91 10.42 0.99 -12.25
C CYS A 91 11.09 2.38 -12.33
N ASP A 92 11.15 2.88 -13.56
CA ASP A 92 11.55 4.26 -13.87
C ASP A 92 10.52 5.29 -13.37
N PRO A 93 10.96 6.49 -12.98
CA PRO A 93 10.10 7.55 -12.46
C PRO A 93 8.79 7.82 -13.22
N PRO A 94 8.76 7.92 -14.57
CA PRO A 94 7.53 8.21 -15.29
C PRO A 94 6.50 7.07 -15.26
N HIS A 95 6.95 5.81 -15.17
CA HIS A 95 6.07 4.65 -15.28
C HIS A 95 5.59 4.09 -13.92
N ARG A 96 6.07 4.64 -12.79
CA ARG A 96 5.79 4.10 -11.45
C ARG A 96 4.30 4.05 -11.12
N LEU A 97 3.56 5.11 -11.45
CA LEU A 97 2.13 5.15 -11.20
C LEU A 97 1.43 4.11 -12.06
N GLY A 98 1.66 4.12 -13.37
CA GLY A 98 1.07 3.16 -14.31
C GLY A 98 1.27 1.70 -13.89
N VAL A 99 2.50 1.29 -13.58
CA VAL A 99 2.79 -0.09 -13.15
C VAL A 99 2.10 -0.43 -11.81
N THR A 100 2.07 0.50 -10.87
CA THR A 100 1.38 0.28 -9.58
C THR A 100 -0.13 0.16 -9.77
N MET A 101 -0.70 0.90 -10.71
CA MET A 101 -2.13 0.86 -11.02
C MET A 101 -2.53 -0.40 -11.79
N VAL A 102 -1.71 -0.86 -12.73
CA VAL A 102 -1.89 -2.17 -13.39
C VAL A 102 -1.97 -3.28 -12.36
N ALA A 103 -1.07 -3.26 -11.36
CA ALA A 103 -1.14 -4.17 -10.23
C ALA A 103 -2.44 -4.04 -9.41
N GLY A 104 -2.97 -2.83 -9.26
CA GLY A 104 -4.28 -2.58 -8.65
C GLY A 104 -5.43 -3.23 -9.43
N PHE A 105 -5.41 -3.16 -10.77
CA PHE A 105 -6.41 -3.85 -11.59
C PHE A 105 -6.36 -5.38 -11.43
N PHE A 106 -5.17 -5.98 -11.27
CA PHE A 106 -5.05 -7.41 -10.96
C PHE A 106 -5.65 -7.75 -9.58
N TRP A 107 -5.48 -6.88 -8.58
CA TRP A 107 -6.13 -7.03 -7.28
C TRP A 107 -7.66 -7.05 -7.41
N ILE A 108 -8.21 -6.06 -8.11
CA ILE A 108 -9.66 -5.92 -8.38
C ILE A 108 -10.19 -7.14 -9.15
N ALA A 109 -9.46 -7.61 -10.15
CA ALA A 109 -9.83 -8.81 -10.91
C ALA A 109 -9.91 -10.06 -10.01
N GLY A 110 -8.99 -10.19 -9.06
CA GLY A 110 -9.04 -11.24 -8.04
C GLY A 110 -10.28 -11.14 -7.14
N GLU A 111 -10.65 -9.94 -6.70
CA GLU A 111 -11.86 -9.71 -5.90
C GLU A 111 -13.16 -9.99 -6.66
N LEU A 112 -13.19 -9.75 -7.98
CA LEU A 112 -14.32 -10.11 -8.85
C LEU A 112 -14.42 -11.62 -9.11
N LEU A 113 -13.28 -12.31 -9.23
CA LEU A 113 -13.23 -13.74 -9.50
C LEU A 113 -13.60 -14.59 -8.28
N LEU A 114 -13.28 -14.11 -7.07
CA LEU A 114 -13.41 -14.86 -5.83
C LEU A 114 -14.85 -15.38 -5.54
N PRO A 115 -15.93 -14.58 -5.70
CA PRO A 115 -17.29 -15.09 -5.54
C PRO A 115 -17.65 -16.19 -6.54
N GLY A 116 -17.14 -16.13 -7.78
CA GLY A 116 -17.34 -17.16 -8.78
C GLY A 116 -16.66 -18.49 -8.39
N LEU A 117 -15.44 -18.42 -7.87
CA LEU A 117 -14.74 -19.59 -7.32
C LEU A 117 -15.46 -20.15 -6.09
N ALA A 118 -16.03 -19.29 -5.24
CA ALA A 118 -16.81 -19.70 -4.09
C ALA A 118 -18.07 -20.49 -4.49
N LEU A 119 -18.77 -20.06 -5.54
CA LEU A 119 -19.93 -20.78 -6.10
C LEU A 119 -19.55 -22.15 -6.67
N LEU A 120 -18.38 -22.25 -7.32
CA LEU A 120 -17.90 -23.49 -7.90
C LEU A 120 -17.49 -24.51 -6.82
N CYS A 121 -16.78 -24.06 -5.79
CA CYS A 121 -16.27 -24.95 -4.75
C CYS A 121 -17.36 -25.41 -3.77
N ARG A 122 -18.35 -24.55 -3.47
CA ARG A 122 -19.43 -24.72 -2.45
C ARG A 122 -18.95 -24.91 -1.01
N ASP A 123 -17.82 -25.57 -0.80
CA ASP A 123 -17.16 -25.78 0.48
C ASP A 123 -16.00 -24.81 0.71
N TRP A 124 -15.98 -24.16 1.87
CA TRP A 124 -14.94 -23.20 2.25
C TRP A 124 -13.55 -23.83 2.38
N ARG A 125 -13.47 -25.13 2.73
CA ARG A 125 -12.20 -25.88 2.84
C ARG A 125 -11.60 -26.10 1.46
N VAL A 126 -12.43 -26.52 0.51
CA VAL A 126 -12.02 -26.73 -0.90
C VAL A 126 -11.61 -25.40 -1.52
N LEU A 127 -12.36 -24.33 -1.26
CA LEU A 127 -12.02 -22.98 -1.70
C LEU A 127 -10.65 -22.52 -1.15
N GLN A 128 -10.41 -22.68 0.15
CA GLN A 128 -9.13 -22.34 0.77
C GLN A 128 -7.98 -23.18 0.20
N GLY A 129 -8.20 -24.49 0.00
CA GLY A 129 -7.24 -25.39 -0.62
C GLY A 129 -6.90 -24.96 -2.05
N ALA A 130 -7.90 -24.65 -2.88
CA ALA A 130 -7.71 -24.18 -4.24
C ALA A 130 -6.90 -22.88 -4.31
N VAL A 131 -7.21 -21.89 -3.47
CA VAL A 131 -6.45 -20.63 -3.39
C VAL A 131 -5.00 -20.90 -2.96
N THR A 132 -4.80 -21.79 -1.99
CA THR A 132 -3.45 -22.15 -1.51
C THR A 132 -2.66 -22.89 -2.59
N MET A 133 -3.30 -23.74 -3.38
CA MET A 133 -2.67 -24.43 -4.53
C MET A 133 -2.24 -23.44 -5.61
N ILE A 134 -3.08 -22.47 -5.96
CA ILE A 134 -2.70 -21.39 -6.89
C ILE A 134 -1.49 -20.62 -6.35
N LEU A 135 -1.50 -20.29 -5.06
CA LEU A 135 -0.38 -19.61 -4.41
C LEU A 135 0.91 -20.46 -4.42
N ALA A 136 0.80 -21.77 -4.23
CA ALA A 136 1.94 -22.69 -4.27
C ALA A 136 2.54 -22.80 -5.69
N LEU A 137 1.70 -22.85 -6.72
CA LEU A 137 2.15 -22.81 -8.11
C LEU A 137 2.88 -21.50 -8.43
N LEU A 138 2.33 -20.37 -7.97
CA LEU A 138 3.00 -19.07 -8.10
C LEU A 138 4.33 -19.03 -7.34
N ALA A 139 4.37 -19.56 -6.12
CA ALA A 139 5.60 -19.64 -5.34
C ALA A 139 6.68 -20.48 -6.04
N ALA A 140 6.29 -21.61 -6.66
CA ALA A 140 7.19 -22.44 -7.45
C ALA A 140 7.74 -21.70 -8.67
N CYS A 141 6.90 -20.97 -9.41
CA CYS A 141 7.34 -20.15 -10.54
C CYS A 141 8.32 -19.06 -10.11
N TRP A 142 8.03 -18.36 -9.01
CA TRP A 142 8.82 -17.21 -8.56
C TRP A 142 10.11 -17.59 -7.81
N TRP A 143 10.28 -18.87 -7.49
CA TRP A 143 11.54 -19.40 -6.95
C TRP A 143 12.69 -19.27 -7.95
N CYS A 144 12.38 -19.25 -9.25
CA CYS A 144 13.34 -19.04 -10.32
C CYS A 144 14.01 -17.66 -10.22
N PRO A 145 15.35 -17.59 -10.07
CA PRO A 145 16.07 -16.33 -9.88
C PRO A 145 15.90 -15.30 -11.00
N ALA A 146 15.59 -15.76 -12.21
CA ALA A 146 15.43 -14.95 -13.40
C ALA A 146 14.16 -14.07 -13.35
N LEU A 147 13.13 -14.48 -12.59
CA LEU A 147 11.83 -13.79 -12.60
C LEU A 147 11.75 -12.62 -11.62
N LEU A 148 12.56 -12.64 -10.55
CA LEU A 148 12.58 -11.56 -9.57
C LEU A 148 14.01 -11.20 -9.18
N LEU A 149 14.48 -10.07 -9.72
CA LEU A 149 15.74 -9.48 -9.34
C LEU A 149 15.60 -8.70 -8.02
N GLU A 150 16.68 -8.62 -7.26
CA GLU A 150 16.73 -7.77 -6.08
C GLU A 150 16.75 -6.29 -6.49
N SER A 151 16.25 -5.41 -5.62
CA SER A 151 16.21 -3.98 -5.93
C SER A 151 17.62 -3.38 -6.08
N PRO A 152 17.98 -2.83 -7.26
CA PRO A 152 19.29 -2.19 -7.43
C PRO A 152 19.42 -0.94 -6.57
N ARG A 153 18.32 -0.21 -6.33
CA ARG A 153 18.31 0.99 -5.49
C ARG A 153 18.62 0.67 -4.03
N TRP A 154 18.11 -0.44 -3.51
CA TRP A 154 18.42 -0.88 -2.16
C TRP A 154 19.86 -1.38 -2.01
N LEU A 155 20.36 -2.11 -3.01
CA LEU A 155 21.74 -2.59 -3.01
C LEU A 155 22.74 -1.42 -3.00
N LEU A 156 22.46 -0.35 -3.76
CA LEU A 156 23.24 0.89 -3.73
C LEU A 156 23.11 1.60 -2.39
N ALA A 157 21.89 1.76 -1.87
CA ALA A 157 21.65 2.44 -0.60
C ALA A 157 22.29 1.73 0.61
N THR A 158 22.41 0.40 0.57
CA THR A 158 23.07 -0.41 1.61
C THR A 158 24.57 -0.64 1.35
N ARG A 159 25.15 -0.01 0.32
CA ARG A 159 26.57 -0.14 -0.10
C ARG A 159 27.01 -1.53 -0.55
N GLN A 160 26.10 -2.35 -1.06
CA GLN A 160 26.41 -3.64 -1.70
C GLN A 160 26.71 -3.48 -3.20
N LEU A 161 27.79 -2.74 -3.51
CA LEU A 161 28.09 -2.27 -4.87
C LEU A 161 28.29 -3.40 -5.89
N GLU A 162 28.97 -4.49 -5.52
CA GLU A 162 29.19 -5.61 -6.44
C GLU A 162 27.89 -6.30 -6.86
N LYS A 163 26.99 -6.52 -5.90
CA LYS A 163 25.68 -7.12 -6.20
C LYS A 163 24.83 -6.17 -7.02
N ALA A 164 24.85 -4.87 -6.71
CA ALA A 164 24.15 -3.86 -7.49
C ALA A 164 24.63 -3.87 -8.95
N ARG A 165 25.95 -3.94 -9.19
CA ARG A 165 26.53 -4.01 -10.53
C ARG A 165 26.07 -5.24 -11.30
N LYS A 166 26.13 -6.44 -10.69
CA LYS A 166 25.67 -7.69 -11.33
C LYS A 166 24.18 -7.62 -11.71
N THR A 167 23.34 -7.10 -10.82
CA THR A 167 21.90 -6.94 -11.07
C THR A 167 21.63 -5.95 -12.22
N LEU A 168 22.35 -4.83 -12.27
CA LEU A 168 22.21 -3.85 -13.34
C LEU A 168 22.73 -4.35 -14.69
N GLN A 169 23.79 -5.17 -14.69
CA GLN A 169 24.29 -5.83 -15.90
C GLN A 169 23.25 -6.81 -16.46
N ALA A 170 22.66 -7.65 -15.61
CA ALA A 170 21.57 -8.55 -16.02
C ALA A 170 20.38 -7.79 -16.62
N LEU A 171 19.99 -6.67 -16.01
CA LEU A 171 18.92 -5.80 -16.55
C LEU A 171 19.29 -5.15 -17.89
N ALA A 172 20.57 -4.85 -18.12
CA ALA A 172 21.04 -4.26 -19.36
C ALA A 172 21.10 -5.29 -20.50
N GLU A 173 21.50 -6.52 -20.19
CA GLU A 173 21.54 -7.66 -21.12
C GLU A 173 20.12 -8.04 -21.59
N ASP A 174 19.14 -8.05 -20.69
CA ASP A 174 17.75 -8.39 -21.03
C ASP A 174 17.02 -7.28 -21.82
N ASN A 175 17.38 -6.00 -21.63
CA ASN A 175 16.70 -4.86 -22.27
C ASN A 175 17.36 -4.37 -23.58
N CYS A 176 18.56 -4.83 -23.93
CA CYS A 176 19.24 -4.44 -25.17
C CYS A 176 19.58 -5.67 -26.04
N PRO A 177 18.95 -5.85 -27.20
CA PRO A 177 19.50 -6.70 -28.25
C PRO A 177 20.86 -6.14 -28.70
N GLN A 178 21.81 -7.05 -28.91
CA GLN A 178 23.23 -6.87 -29.27
C GLN A 178 23.59 -5.76 -30.29
N GLU A 179 22.61 -5.22 -31.02
CA GLU A 179 22.76 -4.29 -32.15
C GLU A 179 23.01 -2.83 -31.71
N SER A 180 22.51 -2.42 -30.54
CA SER A 180 22.78 -1.10 -29.96
C SER A 180 24.18 -0.99 -29.32
N LEU A 181 24.80 -2.12 -28.97
CA LEU A 181 26.15 -2.19 -28.42
C LEU A 181 27.25 -1.96 -29.46
N LEU A 182 26.98 -2.25 -30.75
CA LEU A 182 27.92 -2.02 -31.85
C LEU A 182 27.84 -0.60 -32.42
N ALA A 183 26.67 0.06 -32.34
CA ALA A 183 26.50 1.47 -32.72
C ALA A 183 26.93 2.46 -31.61
N ALA A 184 26.97 2.01 -30.34
CA ALA A 184 27.34 2.82 -29.18
C ALA A 184 28.82 2.64 -28.79
N GLY A 185 29.73 2.74 -29.76
CA GLY A 185 31.18 2.84 -29.53
C GLY A 185 31.62 4.08 -28.70
N SER A 186 30.68 4.87 -28.18
CA SER A 186 30.91 6.07 -27.39
C SER A 186 29.80 6.31 -26.33
N ILE A 187 29.87 5.52 -25.22
CA ILE A 187 29.37 5.84 -23.84
C ILE A 187 27.83 5.69 -23.63
N PRO A 188 27.32 4.95 -22.60
CA PRO A 188 27.60 5.13 -21.14
C PRO A 188 27.81 3.84 -20.30
N GLY A 189 28.35 2.76 -20.86
CA GLY A 189 28.78 1.60 -20.04
C GLY A 189 29.99 1.89 -19.13
N SER A 190 30.78 2.93 -19.45
CA SER A 190 32.03 3.29 -18.76
C SER A 190 31.88 4.33 -17.64
N ARG A 191 30.74 5.04 -17.54
CA ARG A 191 30.52 6.08 -16.50
C ARG A 191 29.92 5.52 -15.21
N LEU A 192 29.07 4.49 -15.31
CA LEU A 192 28.47 3.84 -14.14
C LEU A 192 29.50 3.21 -13.18
N PRO A 193 30.57 2.54 -13.67
CA PRO A 193 31.65 2.05 -12.83
C PRO A 193 32.40 3.18 -12.11
N ALA A 194 32.69 4.28 -12.81
CA ALA A 194 33.45 5.41 -12.27
C ALA A 194 32.67 6.20 -11.20
N GLU A 195 31.34 6.38 -11.37
CA GLU A 195 30.50 6.98 -10.33
C GLU A 195 30.33 6.04 -9.11
N LEU A 196 30.27 4.72 -9.32
CA LEU A 196 30.25 3.75 -8.22
C LEU A 196 31.58 3.70 -7.45
N GLU A 197 32.71 3.81 -8.16
CA GLU A 197 34.05 3.86 -7.56
C GLU A 197 34.28 5.16 -6.77
N ALA A 198 33.76 6.29 -7.24
CA ALA A 198 33.78 7.56 -6.49
C ALA A 198 32.95 7.52 -5.19
N VAL A 199 31.92 6.67 -5.10
CA VAL A 199 31.13 6.43 -3.88
C VAL A 199 31.82 5.43 -2.92
N SER A 200 32.84 4.71 -3.42
CA SER A 200 33.48 3.57 -2.76
C SER A 200 34.63 3.94 -1.81
N GLU A 201 34.74 5.18 -1.34
CA GLU A 201 35.77 5.61 -0.36
C GLU A 201 35.59 5.07 1.08
N GLY A 202 34.96 3.91 1.28
CA GLY A 202 34.79 3.32 2.61
C GLY A 202 34.77 1.79 2.60
N PRO A 203 35.00 1.14 3.75
CA PRO A 203 35.02 -0.32 3.84
C PRO A 203 33.69 -0.92 3.37
N PRO A 204 33.70 -2.09 2.70
CA PRO A 204 32.54 -2.72 2.05
C PRO A 204 31.60 -3.39 3.06
N GLN A 205 31.25 -2.71 4.14
CA GLN A 205 30.30 -3.22 5.12
C GLN A 205 28.90 -2.71 4.80
N PRO A 206 27.90 -3.61 4.74
CA PRO A 206 26.53 -3.19 4.50
C PRO A 206 26.04 -2.33 5.66
N ARG A 207 25.60 -1.11 5.34
CA ARG A 207 25.10 -0.15 6.34
C ARG A 207 23.59 -0.28 6.43
N TYR A 208 23.11 -0.81 7.54
CA TYR A 208 21.68 -0.91 7.85
C TYR A 208 21.29 0.20 8.81
N HIS A 209 20.15 0.82 8.56
CA HIS A 209 19.56 1.81 9.47
C HIS A 209 18.54 1.14 10.38
N SER A 210 18.57 1.48 11.67
CA SER A 210 17.56 0.99 12.59
C SER A 210 16.24 1.72 12.37
N VAL A 211 15.12 1.02 12.49
CA VAL A 211 13.78 1.61 12.31
C VAL A 211 13.45 2.64 13.39
N CYS A 212 14.08 2.53 14.56
CA CYS A 212 13.99 3.56 15.59
C CYS A 212 14.60 4.90 15.15
N GLU A 213 15.53 4.91 14.17
CA GLU A 213 16.08 6.15 13.61
C GLU A 213 15.02 6.94 12.81
N ILE A 214 13.99 6.27 12.27
CA ILE A 214 12.86 6.95 11.62
C ILE A 214 12.14 7.87 12.62
N CYS A 215 11.96 7.42 13.85
CA CYS A 215 11.36 8.24 14.92
C CYS A 215 12.24 9.44 15.31
N GLY A 216 13.55 9.37 15.05
CA GLY A 216 14.48 10.50 15.22
C GLY A 216 14.38 11.55 14.12
N THR A 217 13.87 11.18 12.94
CA THR A 217 13.73 12.06 11.77
C THR A 217 12.35 12.75 11.75
N ARG A 218 12.32 14.07 11.95
CA ARG A 218 11.08 14.83 12.17
C ARG A 218 10.18 14.90 10.93
N VAL A 219 10.76 15.06 9.74
CA VAL A 219 10.01 15.24 8.49
C VAL A 219 9.53 13.89 7.95
N ILE A 220 10.39 12.87 7.96
CA ILE A 220 10.05 11.52 7.46
C ILE A 220 8.94 10.91 8.32
N TRP A 221 9.10 10.92 9.64
CA TRP A 221 8.07 10.41 10.56
C TRP A 221 6.74 11.14 10.42
N LYS A 222 6.77 12.48 10.38
CA LYS A 222 5.57 13.30 10.17
C LYS A 222 4.86 12.93 8.87
N ASN A 223 5.57 12.84 7.75
CA ASN A 223 4.95 12.52 6.46
C ASN A 223 4.37 11.10 6.46
N GLY A 224 5.09 10.12 7.02
CA GLY A 224 4.60 8.74 7.17
C GLY A 224 3.36 8.65 8.07
N ALA A 225 3.34 9.36 9.19
CA ALA A 225 2.21 9.39 10.12
C ALA A 225 0.96 10.01 9.48
N ILE A 226 1.10 11.12 8.74
CA ILE A 226 -0.03 11.75 8.03
C ILE A 226 -0.63 10.80 7.00
N LEU A 227 0.22 10.11 6.22
CA LEU A 227 -0.23 9.19 5.17
C LEU A 227 -0.81 7.89 5.76
N GLY A 228 -0.25 7.39 6.87
CA GLY A 228 -0.83 6.29 7.63
C GLY A 228 -2.20 6.63 8.20
N PHE A 229 -2.36 7.84 8.75
CA PHE A 229 -3.63 8.33 9.27
C PHE A 229 -4.68 8.49 8.15
N ALA A 230 -4.30 9.03 7.00
CA ALA A 230 -5.18 9.14 5.84
C ALA A 230 -5.62 7.75 5.32
N ALA A 231 -4.71 6.78 5.27
CA ALA A 231 -5.02 5.41 4.87
C ALA A 231 -5.93 4.68 5.89
N PHE A 232 -5.71 4.90 7.19
CA PHE A 232 -6.59 4.41 8.26
C PHE A 232 -8.02 4.96 8.14
N ILE A 233 -8.17 6.27 7.94
CA ILE A 233 -9.50 6.89 7.81
C ILE A 233 -10.18 6.44 6.54
N GLY A 234 -9.47 6.47 5.41
CA GLY A 234 -10.00 6.07 4.12
C GLY A 234 -10.57 4.65 4.19
N SER A 235 -9.85 3.72 4.80
CA SER A 235 -10.32 2.34 4.94
C SER A 235 -11.42 2.15 5.99
N GLY A 236 -11.35 2.86 7.13
CA GLY A 236 -12.32 2.73 8.22
C GLY A 236 -13.68 3.34 7.92
N ILE A 237 -13.72 4.54 7.35
CA ILE A 237 -14.97 5.24 7.02
C ILE A 237 -15.77 4.52 5.92
N ARG A 238 -15.11 3.70 5.10
CA ARG A 238 -15.73 2.90 4.04
C ARG A 238 -16.85 2.02 4.56
N HIS A 239 -16.71 1.47 5.76
CA HIS A 239 -17.74 0.66 6.40
C HIS A 239 -19.08 1.41 6.48
N CYS A 240 -19.02 2.70 6.83
CA CYS A 240 -20.21 3.54 6.95
C CYS A 240 -20.93 3.69 5.61
N PHE A 241 -20.20 3.89 4.50
CA PHE A 241 -20.80 3.98 3.17
C PHE A 241 -21.38 2.64 2.72
N THR A 242 -20.63 1.54 2.86
CA THR A 242 -21.09 0.20 2.50
C THR A 242 -22.38 -0.19 3.22
N ARG A 243 -22.51 0.17 4.50
CA ARG A 243 -23.70 -0.17 5.30
C ARG A 243 -24.97 0.57 4.83
N ASN A 244 -24.84 1.80 4.34
CA ASN A 244 -25.96 2.54 3.73
C ASN A 244 -26.32 2.01 2.33
N LEU A 245 -25.39 1.34 1.66
CA LEU A 245 -25.60 0.72 0.35
C LEU A 245 -26.38 -0.60 0.42
N VAL A 246 -26.11 -1.44 1.44
CA VAL A 246 -26.64 -2.81 1.57
C VAL A 246 -28.17 -2.90 1.53
N PRO A 247 -28.96 -2.03 2.21
CA PRO A 247 -30.43 -2.11 2.16
C PRO A 247 -31.02 -1.99 0.75
N HIS A 248 -30.34 -1.28 -0.15
CA HIS A 248 -30.79 -1.02 -1.52
C HIS A 248 -30.35 -2.12 -2.51
N LEU A 249 -29.46 -3.03 -2.10
CA LEU A 249 -28.90 -4.11 -2.92
C LEU A 249 -29.11 -5.45 -2.22
N PRO A 250 -30.30 -6.07 -2.33
CA PRO A 250 -30.69 -7.22 -1.51
C PRO A 250 -29.93 -8.51 -1.84
N HIS A 251 -29.30 -8.60 -3.02
CA HIS A 251 -28.51 -9.77 -3.41
C HIS A 251 -27.04 -9.59 -3.06
N PHE A 252 -26.43 -10.62 -2.46
CA PHE A 252 -25.01 -10.61 -2.10
C PHE A 252 -24.11 -10.26 -3.29
N PHE A 253 -24.33 -10.88 -4.45
CA PHE A 253 -23.54 -10.66 -5.65
C PHE A 253 -23.66 -9.24 -6.21
N SER A 254 -24.87 -8.64 -6.21
CA SER A 254 -25.04 -7.28 -6.71
C SER A 254 -24.36 -6.26 -5.81
N SER A 255 -24.50 -6.42 -4.48
CA SER A 255 -23.80 -5.55 -3.51
C SER A 255 -22.28 -5.66 -3.63
N HIS A 256 -21.74 -6.87 -3.77
CA HIS A 256 -20.30 -7.08 -3.94
C HIS A 256 -19.78 -6.50 -5.26
N LEU A 257 -20.52 -6.71 -6.36
CA LEU A 257 -20.14 -6.17 -7.67
C LEU A 257 -20.07 -4.64 -7.66
N VAL A 258 -21.07 -3.97 -7.08
CA VAL A 258 -21.06 -2.50 -6.97
C VAL A 258 -19.85 -2.01 -6.18
N LEU A 259 -19.52 -2.66 -5.07
CA LEU A 259 -18.36 -2.28 -4.25
C LEU A 259 -17.04 -2.44 -5.02
N VAL A 260 -16.84 -3.56 -5.70
CA VAL A 260 -15.62 -3.79 -6.48
C VAL A 260 -15.56 -2.86 -7.70
N SER A 261 -16.71 -2.54 -8.32
CA SER A 261 -16.78 -1.53 -9.38
C SER A 261 -16.41 -0.13 -8.87
N THR A 262 -16.79 0.25 -7.64
CA THR A 262 -16.34 1.53 -7.06
C THR A 262 -14.84 1.59 -6.81
N GLU A 263 -14.21 0.46 -6.46
CA GLU A 263 -12.76 0.36 -6.36
C GLU A 263 -12.08 0.50 -7.72
N ALA A 264 -12.62 -0.15 -8.76
CA ALA A 264 -12.13 -0.02 -10.13
C ALA A 264 -12.25 1.42 -10.65
N ALA A 265 -13.38 2.09 -10.39
CA ALA A 265 -13.58 3.49 -10.74
C ALA A 265 -12.59 4.40 -10.01
N ALA A 266 -12.33 4.15 -8.72
CA ALA A 266 -11.34 4.88 -7.95
C ALA A 266 -9.91 4.68 -8.49
N CYS A 267 -9.54 3.45 -8.83
CA CYS A 267 -8.25 3.12 -9.43
C CYS A 267 -8.06 3.87 -10.75
N LEU A 268 -9.04 3.79 -11.66
CA LEU A 268 -9.02 4.51 -12.94
C LEU A 268 -8.94 6.03 -12.74
N PHE A 269 -9.73 6.57 -11.81
CA PHE A 269 -9.70 8.00 -11.48
C PHE A 269 -8.29 8.44 -11.01
N VAL A 270 -7.65 7.68 -10.12
CA VAL A 270 -6.30 7.98 -9.64
C VAL A 270 -5.28 7.90 -10.79
N CYS A 271 -5.35 6.87 -11.65
CA CYS A 271 -4.50 6.76 -12.84
C CYS A 271 -4.55 8.03 -13.68
N LEU A 272 -5.76 8.49 -14.00
CA LEU A 272 -5.98 9.58 -14.93
C LEU A 272 -5.63 10.95 -14.34
N THR A 273 -5.77 11.14 -13.02
CA THR A 273 -5.69 12.45 -12.39
C THR A 273 -4.39 12.71 -11.63
N ALA A 274 -3.79 11.70 -11.00
CA ALA A 274 -2.62 11.88 -10.13
C ALA A 274 -1.35 12.31 -10.90
N GLU A 275 -1.23 11.94 -12.18
CA GLU A 275 -0.16 12.42 -13.04
C GLU A 275 -0.38 13.87 -13.49
N ARG A 276 -1.64 14.27 -13.72
CA ARG A 276 -1.99 15.58 -14.30
C ARG A 276 -2.08 16.71 -13.27
N PHE A 277 -2.65 16.44 -12.11
CA PHE A 277 -2.91 17.45 -11.07
C PHE A 277 -1.96 17.37 -9.87
N GLY A 278 -1.14 16.32 -9.78
CA GLY A 278 -0.26 16.06 -8.62
C GLY A 278 -0.92 15.16 -7.58
N ARG A 279 -0.09 14.51 -6.76
CA ARG A 279 -0.56 13.48 -5.81
C ARG A 279 -1.28 14.12 -4.64
N ARG A 280 -0.75 15.23 -4.13
CA ARG A 280 -1.30 15.92 -2.96
C ARG A 280 -2.66 16.55 -3.26
N ALA A 281 -2.81 17.18 -4.43
CA ALA A 281 -4.06 17.84 -4.81
C ALA A 281 -5.21 16.83 -4.91
N ILE A 282 -4.99 15.69 -5.56
CA ILE A 282 -5.99 14.62 -5.68
C ILE A 282 -6.28 13.97 -4.32
N LEU A 283 -5.25 13.75 -3.49
CA LEU A 283 -5.46 13.21 -2.14
C LEU A 283 -6.32 14.15 -1.28
N LEU A 284 -6.09 15.45 -1.34
CA LEU A 284 -6.92 16.45 -0.65
C LEU A 284 -8.35 16.44 -1.18
N LEU A 285 -8.54 16.47 -2.51
CA LEU A 285 -9.86 16.44 -3.15
C LEU A 285 -10.67 15.22 -2.71
N CYS A 286 -10.10 14.01 -2.81
CA CYS A 286 -10.78 12.78 -2.42
C CYS A 286 -11.07 12.73 -0.91
N THR A 287 -10.18 13.25 -0.06
CA THR A 287 -10.40 13.29 1.40
C THR A 287 -11.54 14.26 1.76
N VAL A 288 -11.58 15.43 1.13
CA VAL A 288 -12.68 16.40 1.30
C VAL A 288 -14.01 15.80 0.82
N LEU A 289 -14.01 15.17 -0.35
CA LEU A 289 -15.21 14.50 -0.89
C LEU A 289 -15.70 13.40 0.05
N THR A 290 -14.79 12.57 0.57
CA THR A 290 -15.10 11.53 1.57
C THR A 290 -15.70 12.13 2.85
N GLY A 291 -15.12 13.21 3.37
CA GLY A 291 -15.60 13.90 4.57
C GLY A 291 -16.99 14.52 4.38
N ILE A 292 -17.21 15.23 3.27
CA ILE A 292 -18.50 15.85 2.93
C ILE A 292 -19.57 14.77 2.75
N SER A 293 -19.29 13.71 1.98
CA SER A 293 -20.22 12.60 1.80
C SER A 293 -20.59 11.94 3.12
N SER A 294 -19.62 11.76 4.02
CA SER A 294 -19.87 11.21 5.35
C SER A 294 -20.74 12.12 6.21
N LEU A 295 -20.47 13.42 6.25
CA LEU A 295 -21.25 14.39 7.05
C LEU A 295 -22.68 14.55 6.54
N LEU A 296 -22.86 14.60 5.22
CA LEU A 296 -24.18 14.67 4.59
C LEU A 296 -25.00 13.40 4.89
N LEU A 297 -24.40 12.21 4.80
CA LEU A 297 -25.06 10.98 5.23
C LEU A 297 -25.40 11.05 6.73
N LEU A 298 -24.48 11.51 7.59
CA LEU A 298 -24.76 11.57 9.03
C LEU A 298 -25.94 12.48 9.37
N ALA A 299 -25.99 13.68 8.77
CA ALA A 299 -26.97 14.71 9.12
C ALA A 299 -28.33 14.51 8.45
N LEU A 300 -28.35 13.99 7.22
CA LEU A 300 -29.52 14.09 6.35
C LEU A 300 -30.08 12.74 5.89
N THR A 301 -29.54 11.58 6.31
CA THR A 301 -30.04 10.27 5.84
C THR A 301 -31.54 10.06 6.09
N GLN A 302 -32.11 10.62 7.17
CA GLN A 302 -33.55 10.51 7.45
C GLN A 302 -34.43 11.43 6.59
N TYR A 303 -33.84 12.45 5.94
CA TYR A 303 -34.55 13.48 5.18
C TYR A 303 -34.27 13.42 3.67
N LEU A 304 -33.25 12.69 3.25
CA LEU A 304 -32.85 12.55 1.85
C LEU A 304 -33.67 11.47 1.15
N LEU A 305 -33.92 11.70 -0.14
CA LEU A 305 -34.40 10.66 -1.04
C LEU A 305 -33.39 9.50 -1.10
N GLU A 306 -33.89 8.27 -1.19
CA GLU A 306 -33.06 7.05 -1.26
C GLU A 306 -32.01 7.12 -2.38
N LEU A 307 -32.37 7.71 -3.53
CA LEU A 307 -31.45 7.93 -4.65
C LEU A 307 -30.25 8.82 -4.27
N ILE A 308 -30.47 9.85 -3.45
CA ILE A 308 -29.39 10.74 -3.00
C ILE A 308 -28.49 10.01 -1.99
N VAL A 309 -29.08 9.24 -1.07
CA VAL A 309 -28.32 8.40 -0.12
C VAL A 309 -27.45 7.39 -0.88
N LEU A 310 -27.99 6.76 -1.93
CA LEU A 310 -27.28 5.80 -2.76
C LEU A 310 -26.12 6.47 -3.51
N THR A 311 -26.37 7.56 -4.23
CA THR A 311 -25.31 8.27 -4.98
C THR A 311 -24.21 8.76 -4.06
N LEU A 312 -24.55 9.32 -2.90
CA LEU A 312 -23.59 9.81 -1.92
C LEU A 312 -22.77 8.67 -1.30
N SER A 313 -23.37 7.50 -1.09
CA SER A 313 -22.68 6.30 -0.60
C SER A 313 -21.72 5.73 -1.64
N VAL A 314 -22.11 5.69 -2.92
CA VAL A 314 -21.25 5.25 -4.03
C VAL A 314 -20.07 6.20 -4.22
N VAL A 315 -20.33 7.52 -4.26
CA VAL A 315 -19.29 8.54 -4.39
C VAL A 315 -18.35 8.53 -3.19
N GLY A 316 -18.88 8.45 -1.97
CA GLY A 316 -18.09 8.35 -0.74
C GLY A 316 -17.21 7.10 -0.70
N THR A 317 -17.74 5.95 -1.15
CA THR A 317 -16.98 4.69 -1.26
C THR A 317 -15.83 4.83 -2.25
N ALA A 318 -16.09 5.30 -3.47
CA ALA A 318 -15.06 5.50 -4.49
C ALA A 318 -13.98 6.49 -4.04
N ALA A 319 -14.39 7.62 -3.42
CA ALA A 319 -13.46 8.61 -2.88
C ALA A 319 -12.57 8.03 -1.77
N SER A 320 -13.16 7.24 -0.86
CA SER A 320 -12.44 6.51 0.20
C SER A 320 -11.41 5.53 -0.35
N HIS A 321 -11.77 4.75 -1.39
CA HIS A 321 -10.81 3.89 -2.10
C HIS A 321 -9.65 4.69 -2.69
N ALA A 322 -9.94 5.81 -3.37
CA ALA A 322 -8.92 6.68 -3.93
C ALA A 322 -7.99 7.24 -2.84
N VAL A 323 -8.52 7.64 -1.67
CA VAL A 323 -7.71 8.08 -0.52
C VAL A 323 -6.75 6.98 -0.06
N THR A 324 -7.22 5.75 0.11
CA THR A 324 -6.37 4.64 0.57
C THR A 324 -5.25 4.31 -0.42
N MET A 325 -5.59 4.14 -1.71
CA MET A 325 -4.62 3.81 -2.76
C MET A 325 -3.57 4.91 -2.93
N LEU A 326 -4.02 6.17 -2.97
CA LEU A 326 -3.13 7.30 -3.15
C LEU A 326 -2.26 7.57 -1.91
N SER A 327 -2.76 7.31 -0.70
CA SER A 327 -1.96 7.44 0.53
C SER A 327 -0.81 6.44 0.58
N ILE A 328 -1.06 5.17 0.23
CA ILE A 328 -0.03 4.12 0.18
C ILE A 328 0.98 4.42 -0.94
N PHE A 329 0.49 4.80 -2.12
CA PHE A 329 1.36 5.18 -3.24
C PHE A 329 2.23 6.40 -2.90
N PHE A 330 1.63 7.44 -2.35
CA PHE A 330 2.36 8.65 -1.98
C PHE A 330 3.37 8.38 -0.85
N ALA A 331 3.05 7.50 0.10
CA ALA A 331 4.01 7.07 1.13
C ALA A 331 5.24 6.42 0.51
N SER A 332 5.05 5.60 -0.53
CA SER A 332 6.15 4.93 -1.21
C SER A 332 7.08 5.88 -1.97
N GLU A 333 6.58 7.02 -2.45
CA GLU A 333 7.37 8.06 -3.12
C GLU A 333 8.14 8.96 -2.12
N VAL A 334 7.56 9.21 -0.94
CA VAL A 334 8.13 10.12 0.09
C VAL A 334 9.13 9.42 1.01
N LEU A 335 8.94 8.13 1.28
CA LEU A 335 9.81 7.39 2.19
C LEU A 335 11.15 7.03 1.51
N PRO A 336 12.31 7.25 2.19
CA PRO A 336 13.62 6.97 1.61
C PRO A 336 13.92 5.48 1.48
N THR A 337 14.66 5.09 0.44
CA THR A 337 14.92 3.67 0.09
C THR A 337 15.49 2.83 1.24
N VAL A 338 16.27 3.44 2.14
CA VAL A 338 16.90 2.77 3.29
C VAL A 338 15.90 2.29 4.35
N VAL A 339 14.76 2.96 4.49
CA VAL A 339 13.73 2.68 5.52
C VAL A 339 12.31 2.61 4.92
N ARG A 340 12.23 2.46 3.59
CA ARG A 340 10.96 2.47 2.86
C ARG A 340 10.12 1.27 3.25
N GLY A 341 10.72 0.08 3.40
CA GLY A 341 10.00 -1.13 3.78
C GLY A 341 9.25 -0.94 5.09
N ALA A 342 9.96 -0.51 6.13
CA ALA A 342 9.41 -0.28 7.46
C ALA A 342 8.35 0.83 7.48
N GLY A 343 8.64 1.98 6.87
CA GLY A 343 7.70 3.10 6.82
C GLY A 343 6.42 2.75 6.05
N LEU A 344 6.54 2.07 4.92
CA LEU A 344 5.39 1.64 4.13
C LEU A 344 4.61 0.53 4.84
N GLY A 345 5.31 -0.37 5.54
CA GLY A 345 4.70 -1.40 6.38
C GLY A 345 3.80 -0.83 7.48
N LEU A 346 4.20 0.30 8.09
CA LEU A 346 3.37 1.04 9.05
C LEU A 346 2.13 1.68 8.40
N VAL A 347 2.29 2.31 7.22
CA VAL A 347 1.17 2.93 6.50
C VAL A 347 0.16 1.88 6.03
N VAL A 348 0.63 0.78 5.46
CA VAL A 348 -0.20 -0.36 5.05
C VAL A 348 -0.86 -1.01 6.27
N GLY A 349 -0.12 -1.15 7.38
CA GLY A 349 -0.68 -1.64 8.64
C GLY A 349 -1.84 -0.77 9.12
N ALA A 350 -1.67 0.56 9.13
CA ALA A 350 -2.73 1.50 9.51
C ALA A 350 -4.00 1.35 8.64
N ASN A 351 -3.85 1.10 7.34
CA ASN A 351 -4.98 0.77 6.46
C ASN A 351 -5.72 -0.51 6.89
N PHE A 352 -5.02 -1.57 7.30
CA PHE A 352 -5.69 -2.79 7.77
C PHE A 352 -6.35 -2.62 9.14
N VAL A 353 -5.79 -1.79 10.03
CA VAL A 353 -6.45 -1.37 11.27
C VAL A 353 -7.76 -0.64 10.96
N GLY A 354 -7.78 0.23 9.94
CA GLY A 354 -8.99 0.92 9.50
C GLY A 354 -10.02 -0.07 8.93
N LYS A 355 -9.62 -1.01 8.07
CA LYS A 355 -10.51 -2.09 7.58
C LYS A 355 -11.13 -2.92 8.70
N ALA A 356 -10.45 -3.08 9.84
CA ALA A 356 -10.96 -3.84 10.98
C ALA A 356 -12.15 -3.16 11.68
N ALA A 357 -12.43 -1.88 11.42
CA ALA A 357 -13.61 -1.20 11.94
C ALA A 357 -14.92 -1.91 11.54
N ALA A 358 -15.00 -2.45 10.31
CA ALA A 358 -16.20 -3.11 9.81
C ALA A 358 -16.60 -4.40 10.57
N PRO A 359 -15.70 -5.38 10.78
CA PRO A 359 -16.05 -6.56 11.55
C PRO A 359 -16.20 -6.26 13.05
N ILE A 360 -15.48 -5.28 13.62
CA ILE A 360 -15.62 -4.88 15.03
C ILE A 360 -17.04 -4.36 15.32
N THR A 361 -17.59 -3.52 14.44
CA THR A 361 -18.97 -3.01 14.58
C THR A 361 -20.05 -4.04 14.27
N ALA A 362 -19.69 -5.16 13.66
CA ALA A 362 -20.59 -6.27 13.39
C ALA A 362 -20.72 -7.27 14.56
N ILE A 363 -19.89 -7.12 15.61
CA ILE A 363 -19.98 -7.96 16.80
C ILE A 363 -21.29 -7.64 17.54
N PRO A 364 -22.15 -8.64 17.84
CA PRO A 364 -23.40 -8.43 18.56
C PRO A 364 -23.17 -7.68 19.88
N ASN A 365 -24.06 -6.72 20.19
CA ASN A 365 -24.01 -5.83 21.37
C ASN A 365 -23.15 -4.56 21.26
N SER A 366 -22.54 -4.24 20.11
CA SER A 366 -21.91 -2.94 19.90
C SER A 366 -22.94 -1.84 19.61
N ARG A 367 -23.48 -1.19 20.66
CA ARG A 367 -24.30 0.02 20.52
C ARG A 367 -23.40 1.21 20.15
N GLY A 368 -23.23 1.49 18.86
CA GLY A 368 -22.31 2.57 18.49
C GLY A 368 -22.26 3.05 17.05
N PHE A 369 -23.17 2.68 16.16
CA PHE A 369 -23.08 3.08 14.74
C PHE A 369 -22.95 4.62 14.58
N PHE A 370 -23.81 5.37 15.27
CA PHE A 370 -23.75 6.84 15.27
C PHE A 370 -22.39 7.36 15.78
N LEU A 371 -21.88 6.78 16.87
CA LEU A 371 -20.59 7.15 17.45
C LEU A 371 -19.42 6.88 16.48
N HIS A 372 -19.42 5.73 15.79
CA HIS A 372 -18.37 5.40 14.82
C HIS A 372 -18.38 6.37 13.63
N HIS A 373 -19.57 6.72 13.15
CA HIS A 373 -19.73 7.64 12.02
C HIS A 373 -19.27 9.06 12.37
N VAL A 374 -19.59 9.54 13.58
CA VAL A 374 -19.11 10.83 14.10
C VAL A 374 -17.58 10.85 14.24
N VAL A 375 -16.99 9.78 14.78
CA VAL A 375 -15.53 9.66 14.97
C VAL A 375 -14.79 9.66 13.63
N PHE A 376 -15.24 8.87 12.64
CA PHE A 376 -14.58 8.86 11.34
C PHE A 376 -14.77 10.18 10.56
N ALA A 377 -15.92 10.84 10.71
CA ALA A 377 -16.14 12.15 10.10
C ALA A 377 -15.23 13.24 10.69
N SER A 378 -15.05 13.26 12.02
CA SER A 378 -14.14 14.21 12.66
C SER A 378 -12.67 13.93 12.30
N PHE A 379 -12.28 12.66 12.23
CA PHE A 379 -10.96 12.26 11.75
C PHE A 379 -10.73 12.63 10.28
N ALA A 380 -11.74 12.57 9.42
CA ALA A 380 -11.61 13.02 8.03
C ALA A 380 -11.27 14.51 7.93
N ILE A 381 -11.89 15.37 8.76
CA ILE A 381 -11.55 16.80 8.83
C ILE A 381 -10.09 16.98 9.29
N LEU A 382 -9.67 16.25 10.32
CA LEU A 382 -8.29 16.28 10.81
C LEU A 382 -7.29 15.80 9.74
N ALA A 383 -7.66 14.80 8.93
CA ALA A 383 -6.85 14.35 7.81
C ALA A 383 -6.68 15.42 6.73
N VAL A 384 -7.74 16.15 6.37
CA VAL A 384 -7.62 17.27 5.42
C VAL A 384 -6.59 18.29 5.91
N LEU A 385 -6.69 18.72 7.17
CA LEU A 385 -5.73 19.66 7.78
C LEU A 385 -4.30 19.08 7.79
N SER A 386 -4.16 17.80 8.08
CA SER A 386 -2.87 17.11 8.13
C SER A 386 -2.24 16.98 6.75
N ILE A 387 -3.00 16.61 5.72
CA ILE A 387 -2.52 16.43 4.34
C ILE A 387 -2.04 17.77 3.74
N MET A 388 -2.57 18.91 4.21
CA MET A 388 -2.05 20.23 3.80
C MET A 388 -0.58 20.46 4.20
N LEU A 389 -0.04 19.69 5.15
CA LEU A 389 1.35 19.77 5.60
C LEU A 389 2.31 18.91 4.77
N LEU A 390 1.80 18.08 3.85
CA LEU A 390 2.61 17.22 2.98
C LEU A 390 3.29 18.01 1.85
N PRO A 391 4.51 17.60 1.44
CA PRO A 391 5.14 18.10 0.21
C PRO A 391 4.37 17.63 -1.05
N GLU A 392 4.82 17.99 -2.25
CA GLU A 392 4.36 17.40 -3.50
C GLU A 392 5.48 16.49 -4.05
N SER A 393 5.14 15.26 -4.45
CA SER A 393 6.11 14.26 -4.96
C SER A 393 6.22 14.22 -6.48
N ARG A 394 5.30 14.85 -7.21
CA ARG A 394 5.27 14.80 -8.67
C ARG A 394 6.61 15.20 -9.31
N GLY A 395 7.13 14.32 -10.16
CA GLY A 395 8.33 14.56 -10.95
C GLY A 395 9.65 14.52 -10.17
N ARG A 396 9.63 14.13 -8.89
CA ARG A 396 10.84 14.01 -8.06
C ARG A 396 11.43 12.59 -8.11
N SER A 397 12.75 12.50 -8.02
CA SER A 397 13.43 11.21 -7.81
C SER A 397 13.09 10.65 -6.43
N LEU A 398 13.19 9.32 -6.27
CA LEU A 398 12.96 8.70 -4.97
C LEU A 398 14.10 9.10 -4.03
N PRO A 399 13.80 9.49 -2.78
CA PRO A 399 14.82 9.76 -1.79
C PRO A 399 15.61 8.47 -1.52
N GLN A 400 16.94 8.56 -1.58
CA GLN A 400 17.80 7.40 -1.36
C GLN A 400 18.27 7.34 0.09
N SER A 401 18.67 8.50 0.63
CA SER A 401 19.19 8.65 1.99
C SER A 401 18.17 9.26 2.98
N LEU A 402 18.44 9.16 4.28
CA LEU A 402 17.65 9.86 5.32
C LEU A 402 17.74 11.39 5.19
N GLN A 403 18.90 11.91 4.78
CA GLN A 403 19.09 13.35 4.57
C GLN A 403 18.22 13.86 3.43
N ASP A 404 18.10 13.10 2.34
CA ASP A 404 17.20 13.42 1.23
C ASP A 404 15.76 13.51 1.74
N GLY A 405 15.32 12.54 2.54
CA GLY A 405 13.99 12.51 3.14
C GLY A 405 13.70 13.72 4.05
N GLU A 406 14.66 14.11 4.89
CA GLU A 406 14.53 15.29 5.77
C GLU A 406 14.50 16.63 5.02
N SER A 407 15.13 16.68 3.85
CA SER A 407 15.10 17.85 2.96
C SER A 407 13.76 18.06 2.25
N GLN A 408 12.87 17.05 2.25
CA GLN A 408 11.54 17.10 1.61
C GLN A 408 10.53 17.94 2.42
N ARG A 409 10.84 19.22 2.62
CA ARG A 409 9.92 20.18 3.22
C ARG A 409 8.94 20.72 2.20
N ARG A 410 7.75 21.05 2.69
CA ARG A 410 6.76 21.80 1.92
C ARG A 410 7.35 23.15 1.52
N PRO A 411 7.27 23.58 0.25
CA PRO A 411 7.54 24.98 -0.09
C PRO A 411 6.54 25.87 0.67
N PRO A 412 6.98 27.04 1.19
CA PRO A 412 6.12 27.93 1.96
C PRO A 412 4.87 28.32 1.14
N LEU A 413 3.71 28.39 1.81
CA LEU A 413 2.41 28.77 1.22
C LEU A 413 2.47 30.10 0.46
N PHE A 414 3.27 31.03 0.98
CA PHE A 414 3.60 32.28 0.34
C PHE A 414 4.98 32.15 -0.30
N ARG A 415 5.00 32.13 -1.63
CA ARG A 415 6.23 32.29 -2.42
C ARG A 415 6.76 33.69 -2.07
N ARG A 416 7.74 33.78 -1.14
CA ARG A 416 8.53 35.02 -1.07
C ARG A 416 9.19 35.16 -2.45
N PRO A 417 9.13 36.34 -3.10
CA PRO A 417 9.94 36.56 -4.28
C PRO A 417 11.40 36.22 -3.93
N PRO A 418 12.17 35.66 -4.88
CA PRO A 418 13.58 35.39 -4.63
C PRO A 418 14.19 36.68 -4.10
N ARG A 419 14.69 36.67 -2.86
CA ARG A 419 15.65 37.67 -2.44
C ARG A 419 16.87 37.36 -3.30
N GLU A 420 17.10 38.19 -4.31
CA GLU A 420 18.44 38.39 -4.85
C GLU A 420 19.30 38.89 -3.69
N ASP A 421 19.80 37.97 -2.88
CA ASP A 421 20.94 38.26 -2.01
C ASP A 421 22.18 38.28 -2.93
N HIS A 422 22.25 39.29 -3.79
CA HIS A 422 23.54 39.77 -4.28
C HIS A 422 24.25 40.35 -3.06
N LEU A 423 25.17 39.58 -2.49
CA LEU A 423 26.27 40.10 -1.71
C LEU A 423 27.42 40.41 -2.68
N PRO A 424 27.53 41.62 -3.25
CA PRO A 424 28.83 42.15 -3.58
C PRO A 424 29.43 42.62 -2.26
N LEU A 425 30.61 42.13 -1.89
CA LEU A 425 31.62 42.83 -1.07
C LEU A 425 32.66 41.80 -0.62
N LEU A 426 33.74 41.68 -1.39
CA LEU A 426 35.10 42.02 -0.97
C LEU A 426 36.12 41.60 -2.04
N ALA A 427 36.45 42.56 -2.91
CA ALA A 427 37.81 42.82 -3.40
C ALA A 427 37.78 44.18 -4.12
N PRO A 428 38.59 45.14 -3.67
CA PRO A 428 39.64 45.65 -4.55
C PRO A 428 41.00 45.05 -4.23
#